data_AF-A0A1H3PAW3-F1
#
_entry.id   AF-A0A1H3PAW3-F1
#
_cell.length_a   1.000
_cell.length_b   1.000
_cell.length_c   1.000
_cell.angle_alpha   90.00
_cell.angle_beta   90.00
_cell.angle_gamma   90.00
#
_symmetry.space_group_name_H-M   'P 1'
#
loop_
_entity.id
_entity.type
_entity.pdbx_description
1 polymer ?
#
loop_
_entity_poly.entity_id
_entity_poly.type
_entity_poly.pdbx_seq_one_letter_code
_entity_poly.pdbx_strand_id
1 'polypeptide(L)'
;MTSSQQTGRSSVVGSSSQPDYAAVNIPSKPPTEYDHVERRAELLQQVRDLGHPSMIHQGEAAERYGVSQQQISKDLDRIAEYVGENLGARHELTIDAVFQRSIQGLLEEGEYRKAARTAKDYDEWVTDRTDLEEIREQLEFLKDVHDV
;
A
#
# COMPACT_ATOMS: atom_id res chain seq x y z
N MET A 1 -46.23 12.79 -19.85
CA MET A 1 -45.03 13.52 -19.42
C MET A 1 -44.72 13.11 -17.99
N THR A 2 -43.73 12.23 -17.79
CA THR A 2 -42.82 12.18 -16.62
C THR A 2 -41.91 10.97 -16.79
N SER A 3 -40.76 11.21 -17.44
CA SER A 3 -39.60 10.34 -17.37
C SER A 3 -39.01 10.42 -15.97
N SER A 4 -38.84 9.29 -15.30
CA SER A 4 -37.92 9.18 -14.16
C SER A 4 -36.81 8.24 -14.58
N GLN A 5 -35.77 8.82 -15.20
CA GLN A 5 -34.47 8.17 -15.32
C GLN A 5 -33.84 8.15 -13.93
N GLN A 6 -33.64 6.96 -13.39
CA GLN A 6 -32.77 6.76 -12.23
C GLN A 6 -31.41 6.35 -12.77
N THR A 7 -30.55 7.34 -12.97
CA THR A 7 -29.12 7.17 -13.19
C THR A 7 -28.40 7.30 -11.85
N GLY A 8 -27.32 6.53 -11.70
CA GLY A 8 -26.23 6.87 -10.79
C GLY A 8 -26.10 5.98 -9.56
N ARG A 9 -25.17 5.03 -9.65
CA ARG A 9 -23.91 5.13 -8.88
C ARG A 9 -22.85 4.25 -9.52
N SER A 10 -22.28 4.72 -10.62
CA SER A 10 -21.00 4.20 -11.11
C SER A 10 -19.96 4.62 -10.08
N SER A 11 -19.50 3.67 -9.26
CA SER A 11 -18.33 3.86 -8.41
C SER A 11 -17.15 4.11 -9.34
N VAL A 12 -16.69 5.36 -9.41
CA VAL A 12 -15.44 5.72 -10.06
C VAL A 12 -14.34 5.24 -9.10
N VAL A 13 -14.05 3.95 -9.13
CA VAL A 13 -12.75 3.44 -8.70
C VAL A 13 -11.79 4.03 -9.73
N GLY A 14 -10.91 4.93 -9.29
CA GLY A 14 -9.87 5.49 -10.14
C GLY A 14 -9.15 4.35 -10.83
N SER A 15 -9.28 4.27 -12.15
CA SER A 15 -8.51 3.35 -12.99
C SER A 15 -7.05 3.77 -12.91
N SER A 16 -6.32 3.36 -11.87
CA SER A 16 -4.87 3.45 -11.89
C SER A 16 -4.40 2.60 -13.06
N SER A 17 -3.85 3.22 -14.10
CA SER A 17 -3.29 2.55 -15.28
C SER A 17 -2.06 1.67 -14.98
N GLN A 18 -1.81 1.38 -13.70
CA GLN A 18 -0.70 0.57 -13.22
C GLN A 18 -1.10 -0.92 -13.18
N PRO A 19 -0.19 -1.85 -13.54
CA PRO A 19 -0.40 -3.27 -13.31
C PRO A 19 -0.61 -3.59 -11.83
N ASP A 20 -1.51 -4.53 -11.52
CA ASP A 20 -1.70 -5.03 -10.16
C ASP A 20 -0.56 -5.97 -9.76
N TYR A 21 0.53 -5.40 -9.23
CA TYR A 21 1.73 -6.17 -8.85
C TYR A 21 1.45 -7.25 -7.78
N ALA A 22 0.42 -7.09 -6.95
CA ALA A 22 0.06 -8.08 -5.94
C ALA A 22 -0.63 -9.33 -6.50
N ALA A 23 -1.21 -9.24 -7.71
CA ALA A 23 -1.86 -10.35 -8.39
C ALA A 23 -0.93 -11.08 -9.40
N VAL A 24 0.26 -10.55 -9.65
CA VAL A 24 1.23 -11.13 -10.58
C VAL A 24 1.88 -12.35 -9.95
N ASN A 25 1.84 -13.49 -10.65
CA ASN A 25 2.55 -14.70 -10.24
C ASN A 25 4.05 -14.56 -10.56
N ILE A 26 4.91 -14.84 -9.58
CA ILE A 26 6.36 -14.75 -9.77
C ILE A 26 6.84 -15.89 -10.67
N PRO A 27 7.44 -15.59 -11.84
CA PRO A 27 7.83 -16.64 -12.78
C PRO A 27 9.04 -17.44 -12.29
N SER A 28 9.12 -18.70 -12.70
CA SER A 28 10.26 -19.58 -12.40
C SER A 28 11.50 -19.34 -13.27
N LYS A 29 11.43 -18.42 -14.24
CA LYS A 29 12.58 -18.07 -15.09
C LYS A 29 13.66 -17.32 -14.28
N PRO A 30 14.90 -17.19 -14.79
CA PRO A 30 15.95 -16.45 -14.10
C PRO A 30 15.52 -14.99 -13.82
N PRO A 31 15.79 -14.43 -12.62
CA PRO A 31 15.44 -13.05 -12.29
C PRO A 31 16.03 -11.99 -13.23
N THR A 32 17.16 -12.29 -13.88
CA THR A 32 17.77 -11.43 -14.90
C THR A 32 16.95 -11.30 -16.18
N GLU A 33 16.00 -12.21 -16.40
CA GLU A 33 15.07 -12.20 -17.55
C GLU A 33 13.69 -11.64 -17.16
N TYR A 34 13.55 -11.11 -15.96
CA TYR A 34 12.31 -10.49 -15.51
C TYR A 34 12.06 -9.18 -16.25
N ASP A 35 10.84 -9.00 -16.73
CA ASP A 35 10.39 -7.69 -17.15
C ASP A 35 10.16 -6.77 -15.93
N HIS A 36 9.79 -5.53 -16.20
CA HIS A 36 9.59 -4.54 -15.14
C HIS A 36 8.38 -4.83 -14.24
N VAL A 37 7.36 -5.54 -14.73
CA VAL A 37 6.17 -5.90 -13.95
C VAL A 37 6.49 -7.05 -13.02
N GLU A 38 7.11 -8.11 -13.54
CA GLU A 38 7.54 -9.28 -12.78
C GLU A 38 8.55 -8.90 -11.68
N ARG A 39 9.52 -8.05 -12.02
CA ARG A 39 10.50 -7.55 -11.04
C ARG A 39 9.84 -6.72 -9.93
N ARG A 40 8.91 -5.83 -10.27
CA ARG A 40 8.18 -5.02 -9.26
C ARG A 40 7.27 -5.88 -8.38
N ALA A 41 6.67 -6.93 -8.94
CA ALA A 41 5.90 -7.90 -8.18
C ALA A 41 6.78 -8.66 -7.17
N GLU A 42 7.95 -9.16 -7.59
CA GLU A 42 8.87 -9.86 -6.67
C GLU A 42 9.45 -8.90 -5.61
N LEU A 43 9.80 -7.67 -5.99
CA LEU A 43 10.24 -6.64 -5.04
C LEU A 43 9.14 -6.30 -4.03
N LEU A 44 7.89 -6.16 -4.45
CA LEU A 44 6.76 -5.93 -3.56
C LEU A 44 6.59 -7.09 -2.57
N GLN A 45 6.75 -8.35 -3.02
CA GLN A 45 6.71 -9.50 -2.14
C GLN A 45 7.85 -9.46 -1.10
N GLN A 46 9.08 -9.17 -1.51
CA GLN A 46 10.21 -9.03 -0.58
C GLN A 46 10.00 -7.90 0.43
N VAL A 47 9.47 -6.76 0.01
CA VAL A 47 9.14 -5.64 0.91
C VAL A 47 8.10 -6.07 1.95
N ARG A 48 7.11 -6.88 1.57
CA ARG A 48 6.10 -7.44 2.51
C ARG A 48 6.73 -8.44 3.48
N ASP A 49 7.61 -9.30 3.01
CA ASP A 49 8.27 -10.31 3.83
C ASP A 49 9.26 -9.68 4.83
N LEU A 50 9.95 -8.62 4.41
CA LEU A 50 10.91 -7.87 5.24
C LEU A 50 10.27 -6.77 6.10
N GLY A 51 9.03 -6.38 5.78
CA GLY A 51 8.25 -5.39 6.51
C GLY A 51 8.56 -3.92 6.20
N HIS A 52 9.63 -3.60 5.47
CA HIS A 52 9.95 -2.21 5.10
C HIS A 52 10.86 -2.11 3.85
N PRO A 53 10.63 -1.18 2.91
CA PRO A 53 11.41 -1.07 1.67
C PRO A 53 12.89 -0.72 1.87
N SER A 54 13.25 -0.05 2.98
CA SER A 54 14.66 0.22 3.30
C SER A 54 15.48 -1.05 3.62
N MET A 55 14.81 -2.18 3.85
CA MET A 55 15.46 -3.47 4.08
C MET A 55 15.93 -4.12 2.77
N ILE A 56 15.54 -3.57 1.61
CA ILE A 56 16.03 -4.02 0.31
C ILE A 56 17.43 -3.44 0.06
N HIS A 57 18.43 -4.31 0.02
CA HIS A 57 19.78 -3.95 -0.42
C HIS A 57 19.80 -3.74 -1.94
N GLN A 58 19.59 -2.48 -2.38
CA GLN A 58 19.39 -2.16 -3.79
C GLN A 58 20.54 -2.57 -4.72
N GLY A 59 21.78 -2.64 -4.21
CA GLY A 59 22.94 -3.13 -4.97
C GLY A 59 22.82 -4.63 -5.27
N GLU A 60 22.49 -5.43 -4.26
CA GLU A 60 22.27 -6.87 -4.41
C GLU A 60 21.05 -7.16 -5.29
N ALA A 61 19.97 -6.38 -5.13
CA ALA A 61 18.80 -6.47 -5.99
C ALA A 61 19.16 -6.14 -7.46
N ALA A 62 19.95 -5.08 -7.70
CA ALA A 62 20.41 -4.71 -9.03
C ALA A 62 21.21 -5.85 -9.70
N GLU A 63 22.11 -6.48 -8.95
CA GLU A 63 22.86 -7.65 -9.41
C GLU A 63 21.94 -8.84 -9.71
N ARG A 64 21.00 -9.16 -8.80
CA ARG A 64 20.02 -10.25 -8.98
C ARG A 64 19.21 -10.10 -10.27
N TYR A 65 18.76 -8.88 -10.57
CA TYR A 65 17.90 -8.61 -11.72
C TYR A 65 18.66 -8.20 -12.99
N GLY A 66 19.99 -8.06 -12.93
CA GLY A 66 20.78 -7.59 -14.07
C GLY A 66 20.44 -6.17 -14.52
N VAL A 67 20.03 -5.30 -13.59
CA VAL A 67 19.66 -3.89 -13.86
C VAL A 67 20.55 -2.94 -13.05
N SER A 68 20.41 -1.62 -13.26
CA SER A 68 21.13 -0.64 -12.46
C SER A 68 20.46 -0.42 -11.09
N GLN A 69 21.24 -0.03 -10.07
CA GLN A 69 20.72 0.39 -8.78
C GLN A 69 19.68 1.52 -8.90
N GLN A 70 19.90 2.46 -9.83
CA GLN A 70 18.96 3.54 -10.12
C GLN A 70 17.61 3.00 -10.64
N GLN A 71 17.62 1.91 -11.41
CA GLN A 71 16.38 1.26 -11.86
C GLN A 71 15.63 0.63 -10.68
N ILE A 72 16.33 0.01 -9.73
CA ILE A 72 15.73 -0.51 -8.49
C ILE A 72 15.09 0.61 -7.68
N SER A 73 15.76 1.75 -7.51
CA SER A 73 15.17 2.93 -6.85
C SER A 73 13.86 3.35 -7.51
N LYS A 74 13.83 3.48 -8.84
CA LYS A 74 12.61 3.84 -9.59
C LYS A 74 11.51 2.79 -9.45
N ASP A 75 11.88 1.51 -9.38
CA ASP A 75 10.92 0.43 -9.20
C ASP A 75 10.30 0.47 -7.79
N LEU A 76 11.09 0.78 -6.75
CA LEU A 76 10.58 1.01 -5.40
C LEU A 76 9.66 2.24 -5.32
N ASP A 77 10.01 3.34 -5.99
CA ASP A 77 9.13 4.52 -6.08
C ASP A 77 7.78 4.16 -6.74
N ARG A 78 7.81 3.38 -7.82
CA ARG A 78 6.60 2.95 -8.52
C ARG A 78 5.76 1.98 -7.69
N ILE A 79 6.41 1.11 -6.92
CA ILE A 79 5.73 0.24 -5.95
C ILE A 79 5.07 1.10 -4.87
N ALA A 80 5.75 2.13 -4.35
CA ALA A 80 5.19 3.03 -3.34
C ALA A 80 3.95 3.79 -3.86
N GLU A 81 3.99 4.24 -5.11
CA GLU A 81 2.83 4.86 -5.79
C GLU A 81 1.68 3.85 -5.95
N TYR A 82 1.95 2.65 -6.47
CA TYR A 82 0.93 1.58 -6.58
C TYR A 82 0.33 1.24 -5.21
N VAL A 83 1.17 1.12 -4.18
CA VAL A 83 0.76 0.93 -2.79
C VAL A 83 -0.14 2.08 -2.38
N GLY A 84 0.24 3.34 -2.56
CA GLY A 84 -0.61 4.49 -2.22
C GLY A 84 -1.96 4.51 -2.96
N GLU A 85 -1.99 4.10 -4.22
CA GLU A 85 -3.21 4.08 -5.05
C GLU A 85 -4.12 2.87 -4.76
N ASN A 86 -3.54 1.70 -4.45
CA ASN A 86 -4.26 0.43 -4.30
C ASN A 86 -4.50 0.04 -2.83
N LEU A 87 -3.68 0.56 -1.91
CA LEU A 87 -3.83 0.40 -0.47
C LEU A 87 -4.69 1.50 0.17
N GLY A 88 -5.66 2.04 -0.57
CA GLY A 88 -6.82 2.69 0.04
C GLY A 88 -7.62 1.73 0.94
N ALA A 89 -8.88 2.07 1.23
CA ALA A 89 -9.80 1.41 2.17
C ALA A 89 -9.65 -0.12 2.42
N ARG A 90 -9.28 -0.92 1.41
CA ARG A 90 -9.06 -2.37 1.55
C ARG A 90 -7.80 -2.74 2.34
N HIS A 91 -6.71 -1.99 2.24
CA HIS A 91 -5.51 -2.21 3.04
C HIS A 91 -5.69 -1.77 4.47
N GLU A 92 -6.36 -0.63 4.66
CA GLU A 92 -6.75 -0.12 5.97
C GLU A 92 -7.60 -1.15 6.70
N LEU A 93 -8.60 -1.74 6.01
CA LEU A 93 -9.40 -2.85 6.55
C LEU A 93 -8.54 -4.07 6.89
N THR A 94 -7.48 -4.34 6.13
CA THR A 94 -6.59 -5.47 6.38
C THR A 94 -5.73 -5.23 7.63
N ILE A 95 -5.14 -4.03 7.76
CA ILE A 95 -4.35 -3.63 8.94
C ILE A 95 -5.25 -3.60 10.17
N ASP A 96 -6.43 -3.00 10.07
CA ASP A 96 -7.46 -3.00 11.11
C ASP A 96 -7.76 -4.42 11.60
N ALA A 97 -8.09 -5.34 10.68
CA ALA A 97 -8.37 -6.73 11.02
C ALA A 97 -7.19 -7.44 11.70
N VAL A 98 -5.95 -7.15 11.30
CA VAL A 98 -4.73 -7.72 11.91
C VAL A 98 -4.53 -7.20 13.34
N PHE A 99 -4.70 -5.90 13.58
CA PHE A 99 -4.62 -5.34 14.93
C PHE A 99 -5.70 -5.92 15.83
N GLN A 100 -6.96 -5.96 15.35
CA GLN A 100 -8.08 -6.53 16.10
C GLN A 100 -7.84 -8.00 16.47
N ARG A 101 -7.39 -8.82 15.52
CA ARG A 101 -7.08 -10.24 15.78
C ARG A 101 -5.92 -10.41 16.76
N SER A 102 -4.89 -9.58 16.66
CA SER A 102 -3.72 -9.62 17.55
C SER A 102 -4.09 -9.24 18.98
N ILE A 103 -4.87 -8.17 19.15
CA ILE A 103 -5.40 -7.75 20.46
C ILE A 103 -6.24 -8.87 21.06
N GLN A 104 -7.16 -9.46 20.28
CA GLN A 104 -7.99 -10.57 20.74
C GLN A 104 -7.15 -11.76 21.20
N GLY A 105 -6.18 -12.21 20.39
CA GLY A 105 -5.31 -13.33 20.76
C GLY A 105 -4.51 -13.06 22.03
N LEU A 106 -3.95 -11.86 22.18
CA LEU A 106 -3.22 -11.47 23.38
C LEU A 106 -4.12 -11.42 24.63
N LEU A 107 -5.38 -11.04 24.49
CA LEU A 107 -6.36 -11.08 25.59
C LEU A 107 -6.73 -12.52 25.98
N GLU A 108 -6.91 -13.40 25.00
CA GLU A 108 -7.21 -14.84 25.20
C GLU A 108 -6.06 -15.56 25.90
N GLU A 109 -4.81 -15.21 25.59
CA GLU A 109 -3.60 -15.75 26.20
C GLU A 109 -3.27 -15.13 27.59
N GLY A 110 -4.04 -14.12 28.04
CA GLY A 110 -3.79 -13.43 29.30
C GLY A 110 -2.61 -12.44 29.25
N GLU A 111 -2.11 -12.13 28.06
CA GLU A 111 -0.99 -11.23 27.78
C GLU A 111 -1.43 -9.76 27.79
N TYR A 112 -2.14 -9.34 28.84
CA TYR A 112 -2.84 -8.04 28.91
C TYR A 112 -1.96 -6.83 28.66
N ARG A 113 -0.70 -6.85 29.12
CA ARG A 113 0.23 -5.74 28.89
C ARG A 113 0.62 -5.59 27.43
N LYS A 114 0.78 -6.70 26.71
CA LYS A 114 1.06 -6.69 25.27
C LYS A 114 -0.18 -6.23 24.51
N ALA A 115 -1.37 -6.73 24.87
CA ALA A 115 -2.63 -6.30 24.28
C ALA A 115 -2.84 -4.78 24.39
N ALA A 116 -2.61 -4.21 25.58
CA ALA A 116 -2.72 -2.77 25.81
C ALA A 116 -1.71 -1.95 24.97
N ARG A 117 -0.48 -2.45 24.79
CA ARG A 117 0.50 -1.82 23.93
C ARG A 117 0.07 -1.86 22.46
N THR A 118 -0.36 -3.03 21.98
CA THR A 118 -0.86 -3.19 20.61
C THR A 118 -2.08 -2.32 20.33
N ALA A 119 -2.97 -2.12 21.31
CA ALA A 119 -4.09 -1.20 21.19
C ALA A 119 -3.65 0.27 21.08
N LYS A 120 -2.59 0.67 21.80
CA LYS A 120 -1.99 2.01 21.67
C LYS A 120 -1.36 2.20 20.29
N ASP A 121 -0.63 1.19 19.79
CA ASP A 121 -0.02 1.24 18.46
C ASP A 121 -1.10 1.34 17.35
N TYR A 122 -2.25 0.69 17.56
CA TYR A 122 -3.42 0.83 16.67
C TYR A 122 -4.05 2.23 16.72
N ASP A 123 -4.23 2.81 17.91
CA ASP A 123 -4.76 4.17 18.10
C ASP A 123 -3.89 5.24 17.43
N GLU A 124 -2.57 5.12 17.58
CA GLU A 124 -1.60 5.98 16.90
C GLU A 124 -1.73 5.85 15.37
N TRP A 125 -1.82 4.62 14.85
CA TRP A 125 -2.00 4.39 13.42
C TRP A 125 -3.30 4.99 12.86
N VAL A 126 -4.43 4.89 13.59
CA VAL A 126 -5.71 5.49 13.20
C VAL A 126 -5.64 7.02 13.23
N THR A 127 -4.98 7.59 14.24
CA THR A 127 -4.81 9.03 14.40
C THR A 127 -3.95 9.61 13.28
N ASP A 128 -2.76 9.04 13.04
CA ASP A 128 -1.84 9.46 11.97
C ASP A 128 -2.54 9.41 10.60
N ARG A 129 -3.41 8.41 10.38
CA ARG A 129 -4.22 8.31 9.17
C ARG A 129 -5.22 9.47 9.03
N THR A 130 -5.95 9.76 10.11
CA THR A 130 -6.99 10.81 10.11
C THR A 130 -6.35 12.16 9.84
N ASP A 131 -5.23 12.46 10.50
CA ASP A 131 -4.47 13.69 10.30
C ASP A 131 -3.99 13.84 8.85
N LEU A 132 -3.53 12.74 8.23
CA LEU A 132 -3.12 12.74 6.81
C LEU A 132 -4.28 13.01 5.84
N GLU A 133 -5.48 12.51 6.13
CA GLU A 133 -6.68 12.78 5.33
C GLU A 133 -7.06 14.27 5.43
N GLU A 134 -7.09 14.84 6.63
CA GLU A 134 -7.38 16.26 6.83
C GLU A 134 -6.36 17.17 6.12
N ILE A 135 -5.06 16.84 6.20
CA ILE A 135 -4.01 17.61 5.51
C ILE A 135 -4.19 17.56 3.99
N ARG A 136 -4.60 16.41 3.44
CA ARG A 136 -4.86 16.27 1.99
C ARG A 136 -6.03 17.13 1.55
N GLU A 137 -7.13 17.12 2.31
CA GLU A 137 -8.30 17.96 2.03
C GLU A 137 -7.94 19.46 2.08
N GLN A 138 -7.17 19.88 3.10
CA GLN A 138 -6.70 21.25 3.21
C GLN A 138 -5.80 21.66 2.04
N LEU A 139 -4.91 20.75 1.58
CA LEU A 139 -4.05 20.99 0.42
C LEU A 139 -4.84 21.11 -0.88
N GLU A 140 -5.88 20.30 -1.07
CA GLU A 140 -6.75 20.35 -2.24
C GLU A 140 -7.53 21.67 -2.27
N PHE A 141 -8.14 22.05 -1.14
CA PHE A 141 -8.79 23.36 -1.00
C PHE A 141 -7.84 24.53 -1.31
N LEU A 142 -6.60 24.47 -0.81
CA LEU A 142 -5.63 25.55 -1.03
C LEU A 142 -5.22 25.67 -2.50
N LYS A 143 -5.08 24.54 -3.21
CA LYS A 143 -4.79 24.53 -4.66
C LYS A 143 -5.93 25.15 -5.45
N ASP A 144 -7.18 24.75 -5.16
CA ASP A 144 -8.36 25.28 -5.83
C ASP A 144 -8.52 26.80 -5.62
N VAL A 145 -8.14 27.32 -4.44
CA VAL A 145 -8.17 28.76 -4.15
C VAL A 145 -7.06 29.53 -4.89
N HIS A 146 -5.93 28.89 -5.22
CA HIS A 146 -4.78 29.54 -5.85
C HIS A 146 -4.79 29.45 -7.38
N ASP A 147 -5.52 28.48 -7.95
CA ASP A 147 -5.71 28.30 -9.39
C ASP A 147 -6.93 29.08 -9.96
N VAL A 148 -7.50 30.02 -9.18
CA VAL A 148 -8.55 30.99 -9.57
C VAL A 148 -8.01 32.42 -9.57
#